data_AF-A0A380B1Z6-F1
#
_entry.id   AF-A0A380B1Z6-F1
#
_cell.length_a   1.000
_cell.length_b   1.000
_cell.length_c   1.000
_cell.angle_alpha   90.00
_cell.angle_beta   90.00
_cell.angle_gamma   90.00
#
_symmetry.space_group_name_H-M   'P 1'
#
loop_
_entity.id
_entity.type
_entity.pdbx_description
1 polymer ?
#
loop_
_entity_poly.entity_id
_entity_poly.type
_entity_poly.pdbx_seq_one_letter_code
_entity_poly.pdbx_strand_id
1 'polypeptide(L)'
;MTFQSFALDDIDDLHESAQVEFKLAGGRDGQGQLPEDIWATYSSFANTLGGEIILGVREERGHFSIEGIPNPLPVLQEFWEILDNPSRTSHNILAISDVQIIEIMNKKLIRIRIPLAPEQLKPIYVGGDPYTGSYFRVGDADMHASRRQVNLMQRRAHLCMKQLKAR
;
A
#
# COMPACT_ATOMS: atom_id res chain seq x y z
N MET A 1 -17.06 -4.56 19.42
CA MET A 1 -17.15 -4.84 17.97
C MET A 1 -16.10 -5.89 17.67
N THR A 2 -16.55 -7.12 17.44
CA THR A 2 -15.71 -8.26 17.11
C THR A 2 -15.27 -8.09 15.66
N PHE A 3 -14.02 -7.68 15.45
CA PHE A 3 -13.41 -7.73 14.14
C PHE A 3 -13.26 -9.21 13.80
N GLN A 4 -13.77 -9.62 12.62
CA GLN A 4 -13.64 -10.98 12.14
C GLN A 4 -12.16 -11.37 12.25
N SER A 5 -11.90 -12.35 13.12
CA SER A 5 -10.66 -13.10 13.13
C SER A 5 -10.48 -13.63 11.72
N PHE A 6 -9.56 -13.06 10.95
CA PHE A 6 -8.92 -13.84 9.91
C PHE A 6 -8.41 -15.10 10.61
N ALA A 7 -8.77 -16.27 10.09
CA ALA A 7 -8.13 -17.52 10.47
C ALA A 7 -6.67 -17.40 10.03
N LEU A 8 -5.83 -16.91 10.93
CA LEU A 8 -4.37 -16.78 10.78
C LEU A 8 -3.69 -17.95 11.49
N ASP A 9 -4.33 -19.11 11.49
CA ASP A 9 -3.76 -20.32 12.07
C ASP A 9 -2.65 -20.90 11.19
N ASP A 10 -2.53 -20.50 9.92
CA ASP A 10 -1.45 -20.91 9.01
C ASP A 10 -0.72 -19.68 8.41
N ILE A 11 0.25 -19.17 9.17
CA ILE A 11 1.25 -18.20 8.67
C ILE A 11 2.12 -18.84 7.58
N ASP A 12 2.27 -20.16 7.60
CA ASP A 12 3.02 -20.93 6.61
C ASP A 12 2.40 -20.87 5.20
N ASP A 13 1.12 -20.49 5.08
CA ASP A 13 0.41 -20.27 3.81
C ASP A 13 0.37 -18.79 3.38
N LEU A 14 0.96 -17.87 4.15
CA LEU A 14 1.10 -16.49 3.73
C LEU A 14 2.12 -16.44 2.60
N HIS A 15 1.67 -16.06 1.41
CA HIS A 15 2.54 -15.82 0.27
C HIS A 15 2.29 -14.42 -0.27
N GLU A 16 3.36 -13.73 -0.66
CA GLU A 16 3.21 -12.57 -1.54
C GLU A 16 2.46 -12.98 -2.79
N SER A 17 1.59 -12.08 -3.23
CA SER A 17 0.76 -12.33 -4.39
C SER A 17 0.57 -11.03 -5.15
N ALA A 18 -0.23 -11.11 -6.22
CA ALA A 18 -0.62 -9.93 -6.97
C ALA A 18 -1.37 -8.88 -6.14
N GLN A 19 -1.88 -9.23 -4.95
CA GLN A 19 -2.67 -8.32 -4.11
C GLN A 19 -2.28 -8.35 -2.63
N VAL A 20 -1.20 -9.02 -2.26
CA VAL A 20 -0.71 -9.08 -0.87
C VAL A 20 0.79 -8.83 -0.88
N GLU A 21 1.23 -7.91 -0.02
CA GLU A 21 2.64 -7.58 0.20
C GLU A 21 2.96 -7.66 1.70
N PHE A 22 4.10 -8.25 2.03
CA PHE A 22 4.62 -8.27 3.40
C PHE A 22 5.84 -7.37 3.51
N LYS A 23 5.88 -6.49 4.53
CA LYS A 23 7.06 -5.66 4.78
C LYS A 23 7.46 -5.68 6.24
N LEU A 24 8.77 -5.75 6.46
CA LEU A 24 9.34 -5.60 7.79
C LEU A 24 9.27 -4.14 8.21
N ALA A 25 8.76 -3.87 9.41
CA ALA A 25 8.64 -2.51 9.94
C ALA A 25 9.35 -2.36 11.29
N GLY A 26 10.46 -3.07 11.52
CA GLY A 26 11.19 -3.06 12.80
C GLY A 26 12.07 -1.83 13.03
N GLY A 27 12.64 -1.26 11.96
CA GLY A 27 13.57 -0.13 12.06
C GLY A 27 14.91 -0.45 12.73
N ARG A 28 15.80 0.55 12.84
CA ARG A 28 17.13 0.37 13.47
C ARG A 28 17.06 0.25 14.99
N ASP A 29 16.09 0.90 15.63
CA ASP A 29 15.89 0.88 17.08
C ASP A 29 14.99 -0.27 17.56
N GLY A 30 14.43 -1.04 16.62
CA GLY A 30 13.54 -2.15 16.90
C GLY A 30 12.16 -1.74 17.41
N GLN A 31 11.83 -0.44 17.47
CA GLN A 31 10.55 0.04 18.02
C GLN A 31 9.46 0.12 16.96
N GLY A 32 9.85 0.24 15.68
CA GLY A 32 8.95 0.44 14.58
C GLY A 32 9.49 1.48 13.61
N GLN A 33 9.49 1.20 12.32
CA GLN A 33 9.82 2.18 11.28
C GLN A 33 8.99 1.90 10.03
N LEU A 34 8.44 2.97 9.43
CA LEU A 34 7.75 2.85 8.15
C LEU A 34 8.75 2.46 7.04
N PRO A 35 8.52 1.38 6.29
CA PRO A 35 9.41 1.00 5.19
C PRO A 35 9.38 2.04 4.07
N GLU A 36 10.55 2.46 3.58
CA GLU A 36 10.63 3.49 2.52
C GLU A 36 10.04 3.02 1.18
N ASP A 37 10.10 1.72 0.91
CA ASP A 37 9.62 1.08 -0.32
C ASP A 37 8.10 0.86 -0.34
N ILE A 38 7.40 1.10 0.78
CA ILE A 38 5.93 0.97 0.87
C ILE A 38 5.20 1.81 -0.18
N TRP A 39 5.79 2.93 -0.59
CA TRP A 39 5.16 3.88 -1.51
C TRP A 39 5.10 3.37 -2.94
N ALA A 40 6.08 2.54 -3.34
CA ALA A 40 6.03 1.84 -4.62
C ALA A 40 4.84 0.86 -4.65
N THR A 41 4.67 0.10 -3.57
CA THR A 41 3.54 -0.82 -3.38
C THR A 41 2.19 -0.10 -3.29
N TYR A 42 2.13 1.01 -2.57
CA TYR A 42 0.94 1.86 -2.49
C TYR A 42 0.50 2.30 -3.91
N SER A 43 1.43 2.86 -4.68
CA SER A 43 1.17 3.31 -6.05
C SER A 43 0.78 2.14 -6.97
N SER A 44 1.49 1.01 -6.88
CA SER A 44 1.24 -0.16 -7.73
C SER A 44 -0.14 -0.76 -7.49
N PHE A 45 -0.54 -0.97 -6.23
CA PHE A 45 -1.87 -1.47 -5.88
C PHE A 45 -2.97 -0.49 -6.28
N ALA A 46 -2.80 0.79 -5.96
CA ALA A 46 -3.78 1.82 -6.30
C ALA A 46 -4.02 1.93 -7.83
N ASN A 47 -2.97 1.77 -8.64
CA ASN A 47 -3.07 1.83 -10.09
C ASN A 47 -3.64 0.56 -10.74
N THR A 48 -3.60 -0.58 -10.05
CA THR A 48 -3.94 -1.91 -10.62
C THR A 48 -5.26 -2.49 -10.13
N LEU A 49 -5.25 -3.39 -9.16
CA LEU A 49 -6.42 -4.13 -8.66
C LEU A 49 -6.75 -3.79 -7.20
N GLY A 50 -5.97 -2.89 -6.57
CA GLY A 50 -5.89 -2.79 -5.13
C GLY A 50 -5.16 -3.99 -4.52
N GLY A 51 -4.99 -3.96 -3.21
CA GLY A 51 -4.29 -5.01 -2.48
C GLY A 51 -4.22 -4.71 -0.99
N GLU A 52 -3.38 -5.46 -0.31
CA GLU A 52 -3.18 -5.40 1.12
C GLU A 52 -1.68 -5.41 1.43
N ILE A 53 -1.26 -4.45 2.25
CA ILE A 53 0.11 -4.37 2.77
C ILE A 53 0.05 -4.73 4.25
N ILE A 54 0.85 -5.71 4.66
CA ILE A 54 0.99 -6.10 6.06
C ILE A 54 2.39 -5.74 6.54
N LEU A 55 2.46 -4.81 7.50
CA LEU A 55 3.70 -4.40 8.15
C LEU A 55 3.95 -5.20 9.42
N GLY A 56 5.23 -5.54 9.65
CA GLY A 56 5.66 -6.33 10.81
C GLY A 56 5.85 -7.83 10.50
N VAL A 57 5.93 -8.17 9.21
CA VAL A 57 6.29 -9.51 8.73
C VAL A 57 7.64 -9.43 8.04
N ARG A 58 8.55 -10.35 8.39
CA ARG A 58 9.81 -10.53 7.67
C ARG A 58 9.59 -11.59 6.61
N GLU A 59 10.04 -11.31 5.40
CA GLU A 59 10.26 -12.33 4.39
C GLU A 59 11.75 -12.59 4.24
N GLU A 60 12.14 -13.86 4.31
CA GLU A 60 13.49 -14.30 4.00
C GLU A 60 13.43 -15.55 3.12
N ARG A 61 13.86 -15.42 1.85
CA ARG A 61 13.90 -16.52 0.86
C ARG A 61 12.55 -17.25 0.74
N GLY A 62 11.45 -16.50 0.65
CA GLY A 62 10.09 -17.03 0.55
C GLY A 62 9.52 -17.64 1.83
N HIS A 63 10.22 -17.52 2.97
CA HIS A 63 9.70 -17.88 4.28
C HIS A 63 9.29 -16.62 5.02
N PHE A 64 8.10 -16.67 5.61
CA PHE A 64 7.52 -15.54 6.33
C PHE A 64 7.60 -15.76 7.83
N SER A 65 7.95 -14.72 8.58
CA SER A 65 7.92 -14.75 10.04
C SER A 65 7.30 -13.48 10.60
N ILE A 66 6.44 -13.64 11.60
CA ILE A 66 5.84 -12.51 12.29
C ILE A 66 6.85 -11.92 13.28
N GLU A 67 7.34 -10.73 12.97
CA GLU A 67 8.22 -9.96 13.84
C GLU A 67 7.42 -9.07 14.78
N GLY A 68 6.35 -8.47 14.26
CA GLY A 68 5.56 -7.46 14.94
C GLY A 68 6.22 -6.08 14.97
N ILE A 69 5.47 -5.11 15.46
CA ILE A 69 5.88 -3.73 15.63
C ILE A 69 5.63 -3.37 17.09
N PRO A 70 6.66 -3.21 17.94
CA PRO A 70 6.48 -2.94 19.35
C PRO A 70 5.68 -1.66 19.62
N ASN A 71 5.95 -0.60 18.85
CA ASN A 71 5.25 0.68 18.93
C ASN A 71 4.68 1.08 17.54
N PRO A 72 3.47 0.61 17.18
CA PRO A 72 2.91 0.85 15.85
C PRO A 72 2.34 2.26 15.65
N LEU A 73 2.08 3.01 16.73
CA LEU A 73 1.41 4.33 16.62
C LEU A 73 2.27 5.39 15.89
N PRO A 74 3.57 5.54 16.17
CA PRO A 74 4.43 6.45 15.39
C PRO A 74 4.52 6.07 13.91
N VAL A 75 4.58 4.77 13.60
CA VAL A 75 4.62 4.27 12.20
C VAL A 75 3.34 4.66 11.46
N LEU A 76 2.17 4.52 12.11
CA LEU A 76 0.90 4.97 11.55
C LEU A 76 0.83 6.48 11.37
N GLN A 77 1.31 7.24 12.36
CA GLN A 77 1.33 8.69 12.28
C GLN A 77 2.17 9.15 11.08
N GLU A 78 3.39 8.63 10.94
CA GLU A 78 4.27 8.91 9.80
C GLU A 78 3.62 8.50 8.47
N PHE A 79 2.98 7.33 8.41
CA PHE A 79 2.26 6.87 7.22
C PHE A 79 1.18 7.87 6.77
N TRP A 80 0.31 8.30 7.68
CA TRP A 80 -0.74 9.27 7.36
C TRP A 80 -0.16 10.64 6.99
N GLU A 81 0.84 11.13 7.72
CA GLU A 81 1.50 12.41 7.44
C GLU A 81 2.11 12.45 6.03
N ILE A 82 2.74 11.36 5.59
CA ILE A 82 3.31 11.27 4.24
C ILE A 82 2.20 11.10 3.20
N LEU A 83 1.20 10.26 3.47
CA LEU A 83 0.11 9.97 2.55
C LEU A 83 -0.74 11.22 2.25
N ASP A 84 -1.00 12.06 3.27
CA ASP A 84 -1.75 13.32 3.12
C ASP A 84 -0.91 14.47 2.52
N ASN A 85 0.40 14.27 2.35
CA ASN A 85 1.28 15.31 1.81
C ASN A 85 1.33 15.25 0.27
N PRO A 86 0.78 16.26 -0.46
CA PRO A 86 0.73 16.27 -1.92
C PRO A 86 2.10 16.40 -2.60
N SER A 87 3.16 16.74 -1.86
CA SER A 87 4.54 16.71 -2.37
C SER A 87 5.16 15.31 -2.34
N ARG A 88 4.56 14.38 -1.59
CA ARG A 88 5.04 13.02 -1.36
C ARG A 88 4.18 11.97 -2.05
N THR A 89 2.86 12.15 -2.07
CA THR A 89 1.95 11.30 -2.84
C THR A 89 0.94 12.16 -3.59
N SER A 90 0.52 11.71 -4.77
CA SER A 90 -0.43 12.47 -5.60
C SER A 90 -1.82 12.65 -4.97
N HIS A 91 -2.34 11.61 -4.31
CA HIS A 91 -3.64 11.60 -3.65
C HIS A 91 -3.64 10.55 -2.54
N ASN A 92 -4.30 10.87 -1.43
CA ASN A 92 -4.76 9.88 -0.46
C ASN A 92 -6.12 9.32 -0.92
N ILE A 93 -6.20 8.00 -1.13
CA ILE A 93 -7.44 7.30 -1.51
C ILE A 93 -7.97 6.37 -0.40
N LEU A 94 -7.34 6.37 0.78
CA LEU A 94 -7.66 5.46 1.88
C LEU A 94 -8.72 6.09 2.79
N ALA A 95 -9.65 5.26 3.24
CA ALA A 95 -10.48 5.57 4.39
C ALA A 95 -9.75 5.18 5.69
N ILE A 96 -10.14 5.76 6.82
CA ILE A 96 -9.59 5.39 8.15
C ILE A 96 -9.74 3.88 8.40
N SER A 97 -10.85 3.29 7.94
CA SER A 97 -11.12 1.85 8.11
C SER A 97 -10.17 0.94 7.33
N ASP A 98 -9.47 1.46 6.32
CA ASP A 98 -8.53 0.70 5.52
C ASP A 98 -7.21 0.44 6.25
N VAL A 99 -6.94 1.15 7.34
CA VAL A 99 -5.69 1.02 8.11
C VAL A 99 -6.01 0.57 9.53
N GLN A 100 -5.45 -0.57 9.93
CA GLN A 100 -5.79 -1.23 11.19
C GLN A 100 -4.54 -1.77 11.87
N ILE A 101 -4.46 -1.59 13.19
CA ILE A 101 -3.56 -2.41 14.00
C ILE A 101 -4.27 -3.73 14.24
N ILE A 102 -3.63 -4.83 13.84
CA ILE A 102 -4.08 -6.19 14.12
C ILE A 102 -3.09 -6.87 15.05
N GLU A 103 -3.54 -7.91 15.75
CA GLU A 103 -2.69 -8.68 16.67
C GLU A 103 -2.73 -10.16 16.29
N ILE A 104 -1.56 -10.74 16.07
CA ILE A 104 -1.37 -12.14 15.67
C ILE A 104 -0.26 -12.71 16.53
N MET A 105 -0.46 -13.88 17.15
CA MET A 105 0.52 -14.49 18.05
C MET A 105 1.07 -13.50 19.11
N ASN A 106 0.20 -12.64 19.66
CA ASN A 106 0.54 -11.62 20.65
C ASN A 106 1.58 -10.58 20.15
N LYS A 107 1.68 -10.41 18.84
CA LYS A 107 2.49 -9.40 18.15
C LYS A 107 1.58 -8.45 17.38
N LYS A 108 1.85 -7.16 17.46
CA LYS A 108 1.07 -6.12 16.76
C LYS A 108 1.61 -5.95 15.34
N LEU A 109 0.73 -5.86 14.36
CA LEU A 109 1.02 -5.58 12.97
C LEU A 109 0.18 -4.40 12.50
N ILE A 110 0.57 -3.78 11.39
CA ILE A 110 -0.27 -2.80 10.70
C ILE A 110 -0.75 -3.41 9.39
N ARG A 111 -2.07 -3.51 9.24
CA ARG A 111 -2.75 -3.90 8.02
C ARG A 111 -3.19 -2.65 7.27
N ILE A 112 -2.88 -2.56 6.00
CA ILE A 112 -3.23 -1.43 5.13
C ILE A 112 -3.90 -1.98 3.86
N ARG A 113 -5.19 -1.75 3.71
CA ARG A 113 -5.95 -2.11 2.50
C ARG A 113 -5.87 -0.97 1.49
N ILE A 114 -5.23 -1.22 0.36
CA ILE A 114 -5.15 -0.23 -0.72
C ILE A 114 -6.29 -0.50 -1.71
N PRO A 115 -7.29 0.39 -1.82
CA PRO A 115 -8.33 0.21 -2.82
C PRO A 115 -7.79 0.46 -4.23
N LEU A 116 -8.48 -0.08 -5.23
CA LEU A 116 -8.31 0.36 -6.60
C LEU A 116 -8.68 1.85 -6.70
N ALA A 117 -7.75 2.68 -7.17
CA ALA A 117 -8.01 4.10 -7.31
C ALA A 117 -9.13 4.36 -8.34
N PRO A 118 -10.02 5.31 -8.08
CA PRO A 118 -10.96 5.80 -9.08
C PRO A 118 -10.24 6.29 -10.34
N GLU A 119 -10.80 6.03 -11.52
CA GLU A 119 -10.12 6.33 -12.80
C GLU A 119 -9.73 7.81 -12.93
N GLN A 120 -10.55 8.73 -12.43
CA GLN A 120 -10.28 10.16 -12.47
C GLN A 120 -9.09 10.61 -11.61
N LEU A 121 -8.67 9.81 -10.63
CA LEU A 121 -7.51 10.11 -9.77
C LEU A 121 -6.23 9.45 -10.28
N LYS A 122 -6.31 8.58 -11.30
CA LYS A 122 -5.15 7.88 -11.85
C LYS A 122 -4.31 8.77 -12.78
N PRO A 123 -2.98 8.59 -12.83
CA PRO A 123 -2.20 7.66 -11.99
C PRO A 123 -2.06 8.16 -10.55
N ILE A 124 -2.04 7.22 -9.61
CA ILE A 124 -1.53 7.47 -8.25
C ILE A 124 -0.02 7.32 -8.29
N TYR A 125 0.71 8.38 -7.96
CA TYR A 125 2.17 8.41 -8.01
C TYR A 125 2.78 8.98 -6.72
N VAL A 126 4.06 8.66 -6.52
CA VAL A 126 4.91 9.10 -5.41
C VAL A 126 5.82 10.24 -5.88
N GLY A 127 6.03 11.26 -5.05
CA GLY A 127 6.80 12.45 -5.39
C GLY A 127 6.07 13.39 -6.35
N GLY A 128 6.83 14.20 -7.10
CA GLY A 128 6.29 15.33 -7.87
C GLY A 128 5.99 15.07 -9.35
N ASP A 129 6.37 13.91 -9.91
CA ASP A 129 6.22 13.64 -11.34
C ASP A 129 5.58 12.26 -11.59
N PRO A 130 4.42 12.18 -12.28
CA PRO A 130 3.78 10.92 -12.60
C PRO A 130 4.64 9.97 -13.46
N TYR A 131 5.57 10.48 -14.27
CA TYR A 131 6.41 9.65 -15.14
C TYR A 131 7.54 8.94 -14.39
N THR A 132 7.94 9.44 -13.22
CA THR A 132 8.98 8.83 -12.37
C THR A 132 8.37 8.19 -11.13
N GLY A 133 7.22 8.67 -10.68
CA GLY A 133 6.58 8.27 -9.44
C GLY A 133 5.46 7.23 -9.57
N SER A 134 5.03 6.87 -10.77
CA SER A 134 3.96 5.88 -10.94
C SER A 134 4.51 4.46 -10.98
N TYR A 135 3.90 3.57 -10.22
CA TYR A 135 4.20 2.13 -10.21
C TYR A 135 2.98 1.32 -10.66
N PHE A 136 3.23 0.10 -11.09
CA PHE A 136 2.24 -0.85 -11.58
C PHE A 136 2.64 -2.26 -11.14
N ARG A 137 1.67 -3.05 -10.68
CA ARG A 137 1.90 -4.41 -10.22
C ARG A 137 1.97 -5.38 -11.41
N VAL A 138 3.01 -6.22 -11.47
CA VAL A 138 3.18 -7.28 -12.47
C VAL A 138 3.54 -8.58 -11.74
N GLY A 139 2.59 -9.51 -11.65
CA GLY A 139 2.74 -10.63 -10.72
C GLY A 139 2.75 -10.11 -9.29
N ASP A 140 3.77 -10.46 -8.52
CA ASP A 140 4.09 -10.00 -7.17
C ASP A 140 5.03 -8.77 -7.14
N ALA A 141 5.51 -8.28 -8.29
CA ALA A 141 6.50 -7.21 -8.34
C ALA A 141 5.91 -5.81 -8.55
N ASP A 142 6.47 -4.82 -7.84
CA ASP A 142 6.23 -3.40 -8.05
C ASP A 142 7.16 -2.83 -9.12
N MET A 143 6.61 -2.54 -10.30
CA MET A 143 7.39 -2.06 -11.44
C MET A 143 7.08 -0.61 -11.74
N HIS A 144 8.09 0.20 -12.08
CA HIS A 144 7.86 1.54 -12.60
C HIS A 144 6.96 1.50 -13.84
N ALA A 145 5.94 2.34 -13.86
CA ALA A 145 5.05 2.46 -15.00
C ALA A 145 5.80 3.07 -16.19
N SER A 146 5.66 2.45 -17.36
CA SER A 146 6.17 3.03 -18.60
C SER A 146 5.45 4.34 -18.93
N ARG A 147 6.11 5.24 -19.67
CA ARG A 147 5.49 6.47 -20.21
C ARG A 147 4.17 6.19 -20.93
N ARG A 148 4.07 5.07 -21.65
CA ARG A 148 2.85 4.64 -22.34
C ARG A 148 1.72 4.35 -21.35
N GLN A 149 2.00 3.63 -20.26
CA GLN A 149 1.00 3.35 -19.21
C GLN A 149 0.54 4.64 -18.51
N VAL A 150 1.47 5.53 -18.18
CA VAL A 150 1.15 6.84 -17.57
C VAL A 150 0.25 7.66 -18.49
N ASN A 151 0.61 7.80 -19.76
CA ASN A 151 -0.20 8.52 -20.75
C ASN A 151 -1.62 7.94 -20.90
N LEU A 152 -1.74 6.61 -20.86
CA LEU A 152 -3.02 5.94 -20.97
C LEU A 152 -3.90 6.24 -19.75
N MET A 153 -3.36 6.16 -18.54
CA MET A 153 -4.07 6.50 -17.30
C MET A 153 -4.53 7.96 -17.31
N GLN A 154 -3.64 8.90 -17.62
CA GLN A 154 -3.98 10.33 -17.70
C GLN A 154 -5.07 10.61 -18.74
N ARG A 155 -5.00 9.96 -19.91
CA ARG A 155 -6.04 10.11 -20.95
C ARG A 155 -7.40 9.61 -20.45
N ARG A 156 -7.44 8.46 -19.77
CA ARG A 156 -8.68 7.89 -19.23
C ARG A 156 -9.24 8.73 -18.10
N ALA A 157 -8.39 9.22 -17.20
CA ALA A 157 -8.76 10.16 -16.14
C ALA A 157 -9.41 11.43 -16.72
N HIS A 158 -8.79 12.03 -17.73
CA HIS A 158 -9.34 13.21 -18.42
C HIS A 158 -10.71 12.95 -19.06
N LEU A 159 -10.88 11.80 -19.71
CA LEU A 159 -12.16 11.40 -20.30
C LEU A 159 -13.24 11.16 -19.25
N CYS A 160 -12.89 10.48 -18.14
CA CYS A 160 -13.79 10.27 -17.01
C CYS A 160 -14.27 11.59 -16.42
N MET A 161 -13.36 12.53 -16.18
CA MET A 161 -13.70 13.87 -15.66
C MET A 161 -14.63 14.65 -16.60
N LYS A 162 -14.42 14.56 -17.92
CA LYS A 162 -15.34 15.19 -18.89
C LYS A 162 -16.75 14.61 -18.82
N GLN A 163 -16.87 13.31 -18.67
CA GLN A 163 -18.18 12.64 -18.56
C GLN A 163 -18.91 13.01 -17.26
N LEU A 164 -18.19 13.12 -16.15
CA LEU A 164 -18.75 13.53 -14.86
C LEU A 164 -19.31 14.97 -14.89
N LYS A 165 -18.64 15.89 -15.61
CA LYS A 165 -19.09 17.29 -15.76
C LYS A 165 -20.28 17.47 -16.71
N ALA A 166 -20.57 16.48 -17.54
CA ALA A 166 -21.68 16.52 -18.51
C ALA A 166 -22.99 15.95 -17.94
N ARG A 167 -22.97 15.45 -16.69
CA ARG A 167 -24.12 14.98 -15.92
C ARG A 167 -24.56 16.05 -14.94
#